data_AF-A0A6A4L1B1-F1
#
_entry.id   AF-A0A6A4L1B1-F1
#
_cell.length_a   1.000
_cell.length_b   1.000
_cell.length_c   1.000
_cell.angle_alpha   90.00
_cell.angle_beta   90.00
_cell.angle_gamma   90.00
#
_symmetry.space_group_name_H-M   'P 1'
#
loop_
_entity.id
_entity.type
_entity.pdbx_description
1 polymer ?
#
loop_
_entity_poly.entity_id
_entity_poly.type
_entity_poly.pdbx_seq_one_letter_code
_entity_poly.pdbx_strand_id
1 'polypeptide(L)'
;MPQVKIIAKNFMDMVASLPVMKLDKLYDNAFICEAILRSLPPLAKKYVLQMLYIDEPVLATSIHEWVLADGESKHTVAVDRLVQLRVFIETVDRSLPPLAKYVLQMLYIDEQY
;
A
#
# COMPACT_ATOMS: atom_id res chain seq x y z
N MET A 1 -1.59 37.26 3.48
CA MET A 1 -1.27 35.82 3.42
C MET A 1 -2.50 35.10 2.89
N PRO A 2 -2.46 34.39 1.75
CA PRO A 2 -3.63 33.66 1.27
C PRO A 2 -3.89 32.46 2.19
N GLN A 3 -5.14 32.28 2.59
CA GLN A 3 -5.56 31.12 3.39
C GLN A 3 -5.54 29.87 2.49
N VAL A 4 -4.58 28.98 2.73
CA VAL A 4 -4.52 27.69 2.04
C VAL A 4 -5.68 26.83 2.55
N LYS A 5 -6.72 26.72 1.72
CA LYS A 5 -7.87 25.85 1.95
C LYS A 5 -7.46 24.42 1.57
N ILE A 6 -7.06 23.60 2.55
CA ILE A 6 -6.86 22.17 2.31
C ILE A 6 -8.25 21.55 2.18
N ILE A 7 -8.73 21.42 0.94
CA ILE A 7 -9.95 20.67 0.63
C ILE A 7 -9.51 19.26 0.23
N ALA A 8 -9.36 18.37 1.20
CA ALA A 8 -9.37 16.95 0.87
C ALA A 8 -10.80 16.59 0.44
N LYS A 9 -11.04 16.48 -0.88
CA LYS A 9 -12.36 16.07 -1.40
C LYS A 9 -12.65 14.58 -1.16
N ASN A 10 -11.65 13.78 -0.78
CA ASN A 10 -11.74 12.33 -0.57
C ASN A 10 -10.86 11.90 0.62
N PHE A 11 -11.41 11.09 1.54
CA PHE A 11 -10.72 10.55 2.73
C PHE A 11 -9.40 9.88 2.36
N MET A 12 -9.40 9.10 1.29
CA MET A 12 -8.23 8.34 0.88
C MET A 12 -7.08 9.25 0.45
N ASP A 13 -7.37 10.39 -0.19
CA ASP A 13 -6.35 11.34 -0.66
C ASP A 13 -5.82 12.20 0.50
N MET A 14 -6.65 12.46 1.51
CA MET A 14 -6.18 13.02 2.78
C MET A 14 -5.13 12.11 3.39
N VAL A 15 -5.42 10.81 3.55
CA VAL A 15 -4.49 9.85 4.15
C VAL A 15 -3.19 9.78 3.34
N ALA A 16 -3.27 9.66 2.02
CA ALA A 16 -2.09 9.63 1.15
C ALA A 16 -1.22 10.91 1.22
N SER A 17 -1.79 12.05 1.60
CA SER A 17 -1.06 13.33 1.75
C SER A 17 -0.30 13.47 3.07
N LEU A 18 -0.50 12.55 4.03
CA LEU A 18 0.09 12.67 5.36
C LEU A 18 1.60 12.34 5.34
N PRO A 19 2.41 13.07 6.13
CA PRO A 19 3.80 12.68 6.39
C PRO A 19 3.88 11.31 7.06
N VAL A 20 4.98 10.58 6.81
CA VAL A 20 5.24 9.21 7.28
C VAL A 20 4.92 9.03 8.76
N MET A 21 5.52 9.89 9.61
CA MET A 21 5.36 9.79 11.07
C MET A 21 3.92 9.97 11.57
N LYS A 22 3.07 10.66 10.80
CA LYS A 22 1.65 10.83 11.13
C LYS A 22 0.81 9.67 10.62
N LEU A 23 1.22 9.08 9.50
CA LEU A 23 0.55 7.95 8.87
C LEU A 23 0.80 6.65 9.66
N ASP A 24 2.00 6.46 10.20
CA ASP A 24 2.32 5.32 11.07
C ASP A 24 1.43 5.35 12.34
N LYS A 25 1.36 6.51 13.00
CA LYS A 25 0.45 6.72 14.15
C LYS A 25 -1.03 6.56 13.80
N LEU A 26 -1.40 6.78 12.54
CA LEU A 26 -2.76 6.61 12.08
C LEU A 26 -3.09 5.11 11.95
N TYR A 27 -2.11 4.31 11.50
CA TYR A 27 -2.24 2.86 11.38
C TYR A 27 -2.16 2.10 12.71
N ASP A 28 -1.70 2.72 13.79
CA ASP A 28 -1.85 2.16 15.15
C ASP A 28 -3.34 1.99 15.55
N ASN A 29 -4.25 2.71 14.91
CA ASN A 29 -5.68 2.62 15.19
C ASN A 29 -6.38 1.60 14.27
N ALA A 30 -6.77 0.47 14.85
CA ALA A 30 -7.48 -0.60 14.15
C ALA A 30 -8.73 -0.15 13.37
N PHE A 31 -9.49 0.82 13.88
CA PHE A 31 -10.68 1.33 13.19
C PHE A 31 -10.32 2.09 11.90
N ILE A 32 -9.19 2.78 11.89
CA ILE A 32 -8.72 3.50 10.71
C ILE A 32 -8.17 2.51 9.67
N CYS A 33 -7.41 1.50 10.10
CA CYS A 33 -6.99 0.40 9.23
C CYS A 33 -8.19 -0.29 8.58
N GLU A 34 -9.23 -0.57 9.36
CA GLU A 34 -10.46 -1.18 8.87
C GLU A 34 -11.21 -0.26 7.88
N ALA A 35 -11.27 1.04 8.15
CA ALA A 35 -11.86 2.03 7.25
C ALA A 35 -11.11 2.10 5.92
N ILE A 36 -9.77 2.14 5.96
CA ILE A 36 -8.92 2.16 4.76
C ILE A 36 -9.11 0.86 3.97
N LEU A 37 -9.07 -0.30 4.64
CA LEU A 37 -9.31 -1.60 4.00
C LEU A 37 -10.71 -1.65 3.33
N ARG A 38 -11.74 -1.08 3.95
CA ARG A 38 -13.08 -0.96 3.35
C ARG A 38 -13.10 -0.05 2.13
N SER A 39 -12.33 1.03 2.14
CA SER A 39 -12.26 2.03 1.05
C SER A 39 -11.34 1.65 -0.11
N LEU A 40 -10.51 0.61 0.03
CA LEU A 40 -9.64 0.14 -1.05
C LEU A 40 -10.44 -0.43 -2.24
N PRO A 41 -9.89 -0.35 -3.48
CA PRO A 41 -10.42 -1.09 -4.63
C PRO A 41 -10.49 -2.61 -4.34
N PRO A 42 -11.44 -3.36 -4.93
CA PRO A 42 -11.60 -4.79 -4.67
C PRO A 42 -10.31 -5.60 -4.87
N LEU A 43 -9.54 -5.28 -5.92
CA LEU A 43 -8.29 -5.97 -6.23
C LEU A 43 -7.18 -5.65 -5.21
N ALA A 44 -7.13 -4.41 -4.71
CA ALA A 44 -6.18 -4.03 -3.66
C ALA A 44 -6.47 -4.77 -2.35
N LYS A 45 -7.74 -4.95 -1.97
CA LYS A 45 -8.12 -5.76 -0.80
C LYS A 45 -7.66 -7.21 -0.93
N LYS A 46 -7.84 -7.80 -2.11
CA LYS A 46 -7.37 -9.16 -2.41
C LYS A 46 -5.87 -9.26 -2.15
N TYR A 47 -5.07 -8.32 -2.66
CA TYR A 47 -3.62 -8.35 -2.45
C TYR A 47 -3.24 -8.21 -0.98
N VAL A 48 -3.83 -7.27 -0.25
CA VAL A 48 -3.57 -7.11 1.18
C VAL A 48 -3.83 -8.43 1.91
N LEU A 49 -5.00 -9.05 1.69
CA LEU A 49 -5.36 -10.31 2.33
C LEU A 49 -4.45 -11.48 1.93
N GLN A 50 -4.00 -11.56 0.68
CA GLN A 50 -3.07 -12.61 0.24
C GLN A 50 -1.68 -12.42 0.88
N MET A 51 -1.20 -11.17 0.93
CA MET A 51 0.08 -10.82 1.52
C MET A 51 0.10 -10.99 3.05
N LEU A 52 -1.05 -11.02 3.73
CA LEU A 52 -1.12 -11.36 5.17
C LEU A 52 -0.56 -12.74 5.51
N TYR A 53 -0.55 -13.66 4.54
CA TYR A 53 -0.10 -15.04 4.72
C TYR A 53 1.29 -15.28 4.12
N ILE A 54 1.98 -14.22 3.68
CA ILE A 54 3.30 -14.29 3.08
C ILE A 54 4.24 -13.46 3.95
N ASP A 55 5.12 -14.14 4.67
CA ASP A 55 6.05 -13.49 5.60
C ASP A 55 7.22 -12.79 4.86
N GLU A 56 7.47 -13.18 3.61
CA GLU A 56 8.60 -12.70 2.80
C GLU A 56 8.18 -11.64 1.77
N PRO A 57 9.08 -10.69 1.40
CA PRO A 57 8.82 -9.73 0.34
C PRO A 57 8.53 -10.42 -1.01
N VAL A 58 7.45 -10.00 -1.68
CA VAL A 58 6.99 -10.60 -2.94
C VAL A 58 7.42 -9.77 -4.14
N LEU A 59 7.95 -10.40 -5.18
CA LEU A 59 8.32 -9.74 -6.43
C LEU A 59 7.10 -9.09 -7.10
N ALA A 60 7.26 -7.86 -7.60
CA ALA A 60 6.22 -7.13 -8.32
C ALA A 60 5.67 -7.91 -9.52
N THR A 61 6.53 -8.65 -10.23
CA THR A 61 6.15 -9.52 -11.35
C THR A 61 5.22 -10.65 -10.90
N SER A 62 5.48 -11.26 -9.73
CA SER A 62 4.63 -12.31 -9.18
C SER A 62 3.25 -11.78 -8.79
N ILE A 63 3.16 -10.54 -8.26
CA ILE A 63 1.86 -9.90 -7.98
C ILE A 63 1.11 -9.61 -9.28
N HIS A 64 1.81 -9.22 -10.34
CA HIS A 64 1.21 -9.00 -11.66
C HIS A 64 0.61 -10.29 -12.25
N GLU A 65 1.29 -11.42 -12.09
CA GLU A 65 0.82 -12.74 -12.53
C GLU A 65 -0.46 -13.22 -11.82
N TRP A 66 -0.85 -12.62 -10.69
CA TRP A 66 -2.10 -12.95 -9.99
C TRP A 66 -3.37 -12.43 -10.68
N VAL A 67 -3.21 -11.72 -11.79
CA VAL A 67 -4.29 -11.10 -12.55
C VAL A 67 -4.32 -11.65 -13.96
N LEU A 68 -5.53 -11.90 -14.46
CA LEU A 68 -5.74 -12.26 -15.87
C LEU A 68 -5.42 -11.06 -16.77
N ALA A 69 -5.10 -11.30 -18.04
CA ALA A 69 -4.73 -10.24 -18.98
C ALA A 69 -5.74 -9.06 -19.05
N ASP A 70 -7.05 -9.33 -18.92
CA ASP A 70 -8.10 -8.29 -18.91
C ASP A 70 -8.09 -7.39 -17.65
N GLY A 71 -7.38 -7.79 -16.61
CA GLY A 71 -7.33 -7.07 -15.33
C GLY A 71 -6.14 -6.13 -15.16
N GLU A 72 -5.26 -5.98 -16.16
CA GLU A 72 -4.02 -5.21 -16.05
C GLU A 72 -4.25 -3.75 -15.62
N SER A 73 -5.21 -3.07 -16.24
CA SER A 73 -5.57 -1.69 -15.86
C SER A 73 -6.02 -1.57 -14.39
N LYS A 74 -6.74 -2.57 -13.89
CA LYS A 74 -7.19 -2.64 -12.48
C LYS A 74 -6.02 -2.96 -11.55
N HIS A 75 -5.07 -3.79 -12.01
CA HIS A 75 -3.84 -4.10 -11.28
C HIS A 75 -3.04 -2.82 -11.01
N THR A 76 -2.76 -2.03 -12.05
CA THR A 76 -1.97 -0.79 -11.91
C THR A 76 -2.62 0.16 -10.91
N VAL A 77 -3.93 0.40 -11.03
CA VAL A 77 -4.66 1.27 -10.10
C VAL A 77 -4.64 0.73 -8.66
N ALA A 78 -4.73 -0.59 -8.48
CA ALA A 78 -4.70 -1.21 -7.16
C ALA A 78 -3.31 -1.07 -6.51
N VAL A 79 -2.23 -1.36 -7.24
CA VAL A 79 -0.86 -1.25 -6.73
C VAL A 79 -0.51 0.20 -6.44
N ASP A 80 -0.79 1.13 -7.36
CA ASP A 80 -0.56 2.56 -7.14
C ASP A 80 -1.25 3.05 -5.87
N ARG A 81 -2.49 2.62 -5.63
CA ARG A 81 -3.23 2.99 -4.43
C ARG A 81 -2.58 2.46 -3.15
N LEU A 82 -2.12 1.21 -3.16
CA LEU A 82 -1.46 0.58 -2.01
C LEU A 82 -0.13 1.26 -1.69
N VAL A 83 0.65 1.64 -2.70
CA VAL A 83 1.92 2.37 -2.55
C VAL A 83 1.67 3.80 -2.06
N GLN A 84 0.69 4.52 -2.61
CA GLN A 84 0.33 5.88 -2.16
C GLN A 84 -0.08 5.93 -0.70
N LEU A 85 -0.78 4.89 -0.23
CA LEU A 85 -1.19 4.75 1.16
C LEU A 85 -0.09 4.14 2.03
N ARG A 86 1.05 3.79 1.44
CA ARG A 86 2.18 3.10 2.10
C ARG A 86 1.82 1.76 2.72
N VAL A 87 0.69 1.16 2.32
CA VAL A 87 0.34 -0.21 2.72
C VAL A 87 1.33 -1.19 2.11
N PHE A 88 1.75 -0.93 0.87
CA PHE A 88 2.88 -1.59 0.23
C PHE A 88 4.14 -0.73 0.34
N ILE A 89 5.21 -1.34 0.84
CA ILE A 89 6.55 -0.76 0.82
C ILE A 89 7.33 -1.46 -0.28
N GLU A 90 7.87 -0.67 -1.21
CA GLU A 90 8.81 -1.15 -2.20
C GLU A 90 10.19 -1.34 -1.54
N THR A 91 10.66 -2.57 -1.55
CA THR A 91 12.00 -2.95 -1.09
C THR A 91 12.86 -3.18 -2.33
N VAL A 92 13.99 -2.47 -2.39
CA VAL A 92 14.97 -2.63 -3.46
C VAL A 92 16.11 -3.47 -2.93
N ASP A 93 16.18 -4.71 -3.38
CA ASP A 93 17.30 -5.59 -3.08
C ASP A 93 18.52 -5.13 -3.87
N ARG A 94 19.54 -4.62 -3.19
CA ARG A 94 20.77 -4.12 -3.82
C ARG A 94 21.67 -5.24 -4.34
N SER A 95 21.40 -6.50 -3.99
CA SER A 95 22.24 -7.66 -4.33
C SER A 95 21.84 -8.35 -5.65
N LEU A 96 20.67 -8.02 -6.22
CA LEU A 96 20.12 -8.63 -7.43
C LEU A 96 19.82 -7.51 -8.45
N PRO A 97 19.56 -7.83 -9.75
CA PRO A 97 19.01 -6.86 -10.67
C PRO A 97 17.82 -6.14 -10.01
N PRO A 98 17.61 -4.83 -10.23
CA PRO A 98 16.61 -4.05 -9.52
C PRO A 98 15.20 -4.54 -9.87
N LEU A 99 14.75 -5.56 -9.15
CA LEU A 99 13.41 -6.10 -9.20
C LEU A 99 12.71 -5.57 -7.96
N ALA A 100 11.69 -4.75 -8.18
CA ALA A 100 10.84 -4.24 -7.11
C ALA A 100 10.21 -5.42 -6.36
N LYS A 101 10.36 -5.43 -5.03
CA LYS A 101 9.66 -6.35 -4.13
C LYS A 101 8.71 -5.55 -3.25
N TYR A 102 7.51 -6.05 -3.02
CA TYR A 102 6.54 -5.44 -2.12
C TYR A 102 6.42 -6.24 -0.82
N VAL A 103 6.31 -5.51 0.28
CA VAL A 103 5.99 -6.06 1.61
C VAL A 103 4.90 -5.20 2.25
N LEU A 104 4.10 -5.79 3.15
CA LEU A 104 3.13 -5.04 3.92
C LEU A 104 3.85 -4.20 4.98
N GLN A 105 3.47 -2.92 5.12
CA GLN A 105 4.10 -2.01 6.09
C GLN A 105 4.11 -2.56 7.52
N MET A 106 3.03 -3.23 7.94
CA MET A 106 2.96 -3.83 9.28
C MET A 106 3.92 -5.01 9.49
N LEU A 107 4.23 -5.78 8.45
CA LEU A 107 5.22 -6.87 8.52
C LEU A 107 6.66 -6.33 8.47
N TYR A 108 6.88 -5.23 7.74
CA TYR A 108 8.21 -4.61 7.62
C TYR A 108 8.70 -3.98 8.94
N ILE A 109 7.79 -3.53 9.81
CA ILE A 109 8.16 -2.96 11.11
C ILE A 109 8.68 -4.05 12.06
N ASP A 110 8.15 -5.27 11.97
CA ASP A 110 8.56 -6.39 12.84
C ASP A 110 9.96 -6.94 12.49
N GLU A 111 10.44 -6.79 11.25
CA GLU A 111 11.81 -7.20 10.84
C GLU A 111 12.92 -6.20 11.23
N GLN A 112 12.58 -5.00 11.69
CA GLN A 112 13.56 -3.94 11.99
C GLN A 112 13.97 -3.88 13.49
N TYR A 113 13.54 -4.85 14.31
CA TYR A 113 13.88 -5.00 15.73
C TYR A 113 14.46 -6.38 16.05
#